data_AF-A0A382VDE4-F1
#
_entry.id   AF-A0A382VDE4-F1
#
_cell.length_a   1.000
_cell.length_b   1.000
_cell.length_c   1.000
_cell.angle_alpha   90.00
_cell.angle_beta   90.00
_cell.angle_gamma   90.00
#
_symmetry.space_group_name_H-M   'P 1'
#
loop_
_entity.id
_entity.type
_entity.pdbx_description
1 polymer ?
#
loop_
_entity_poly.entity_id
_entity_poly.type
_entity_poly.pdbx_seq_one_letter_code
_entity_poly.pdbx_strand_id
1 'polypeptide(L)'
;RGVPEKPGKESPFRNRSAEESIDLFTRMRVGEFAEGEKTLRAKIDMTSPNLHMRDPVIYRIRHAEHHHAGAKWCIYPMYDFTHCLSDSIEGITHSICTLEFEVHRPLYDWVLDNLPVPQPRPNQHEFARLNLTYTIMSKRKLLQLVKEKRVNGWDDPRMPTLAGLRRRGFTAESIRNFCRSIGVTKYNARTDVGLLENSIRVELNKTAERRCAVLDPLEVIIDNYPEGQTEELEAINNPEDENAGKRSMPFGHRLYIERADFMEDPPKKFFRLGPGREVRLRYAF
;
A
#
# COMPACT_ATOMS: atom_id res chain seq x y z
N ARG A 1 -12.05 28.90 -13.99
CA ARG A 1 -12.08 27.61 -14.73
C ARG A 1 -13.49 27.23 -15.23
N GLY A 2 -14.57 27.75 -14.63
CA GLY A 2 -15.94 27.40 -15.04
C GLY A 2 -16.37 26.04 -14.48
N VAL A 3 -17.53 25.54 -14.91
CA VAL A 3 -18.04 24.19 -14.65
C VAL A 3 -18.05 23.39 -15.96
N PRO A 4 -18.13 22.05 -15.96
CA PRO A 4 -18.16 21.28 -17.22
C PRO A 4 -19.23 21.78 -18.21
N GLU A 5 -20.40 22.16 -17.69
CA GLU A 5 -21.57 22.60 -18.45
C GLU A 5 -21.46 24.02 -19.05
N LYS A 6 -20.46 24.82 -18.65
CA LYS A 6 -20.30 26.21 -19.12
C LYS A 6 -18.84 26.53 -19.46
N PRO A 7 -18.57 27.18 -20.60
CA PRO A 7 -17.21 27.53 -20.98
C PRO A 7 -16.55 28.43 -19.92
N GLY A 8 -15.24 28.32 -19.80
CA GLY A 8 -14.45 29.21 -18.96
C GLY A 8 -14.42 30.63 -19.53
N LYS A 9 -14.27 31.62 -18.66
CA LYS A 9 -14.01 33.02 -19.05
C LYS A 9 -12.52 33.30 -18.97
N GLU A 10 -11.98 33.96 -19.99
CA GLU A 10 -10.59 34.39 -20.00
C GLU A 10 -10.31 35.34 -18.82
N SER A 11 -9.09 35.24 -18.29
CA SER A 11 -8.61 36.23 -17.31
C SER A 11 -8.36 37.57 -18.04
N PRO A 12 -8.63 38.72 -17.40
CA PRO A 12 -8.20 40.03 -17.93
C PRO A 12 -6.70 40.07 -18.24
N PHE A 13 -5.91 39.24 -17.56
CA PHE A 13 -4.46 39.16 -17.69
C PHE A 13 -3.98 38.11 -18.72
N ARG A 14 -4.89 37.45 -19.45
CA ARG A 14 -4.52 36.37 -20.38
C ARG A 14 -3.67 36.89 -21.54
N ASN A 15 -3.94 38.10 -22.02
CA ASN A 15 -3.33 38.66 -23.23
C ASN A 15 -2.19 39.67 -22.95
N ARG A 16 -1.54 39.56 -21.79
CA ARG A 16 -0.28 40.27 -21.51
C ARG A 16 0.80 39.91 -22.51
N SER A 17 1.76 40.83 -22.70
CA SER A 17 2.93 40.56 -23.54
C SER A 17 3.85 39.53 -22.89
N ALA A 18 4.76 38.96 -23.69
CA ALA A 18 5.75 38.01 -23.19
C ALA A 18 6.70 38.69 -22.19
N GLU A 19 7.11 39.93 -22.47
CA GLU A 19 8.00 40.73 -21.64
C GLU A 19 7.41 40.98 -20.26
N GLU A 20 6.14 41.42 -20.19
CA GLU A 20 5.44 41.61 -18.91
C GLU A 20 5.33 40.28 -18.13
N SER A 21 5.09 39.18 -18.84
CA SER A 21 4.97 37.86 -18.21
C SER A 21 6.29 37.37 -17.61
N ILE A 22 7.41 37.61 -18.30
CA ILE A 22 8.77 37.25 -17.85
C ILE A 22 9.19 38.10 -16.65
N ASP A 23 8.92 39.41 -16.67
CA ASP A 23 9.17 40.31 -15.54
C ASP A 23 8.44 39.84 -14.29
N LEU A 24 7.11 39.68 -14.40
CA LEU A 24 6.28 39.26 -13.27
C LEU A 24 6.68 37.89 -12.73
N PHE A 25 7.01 36.92 -13.60
CA PHE A 25 7.43 35.61 -13.14
C PHE A 25 8.80 35.65 -12.44
N THR A 26 9.71 36.51 -12.89
CA THR A 26 11.01 36.73 -12.21
C THR A 26 10.81 37.35 -10.83
N ARG A 27 9.91 38.33 -10.72
CA ARG A 27 9.51 38.98 -9.46
C ARG A 27 8.81 38.02 -8.50
N MET A 28 7.96 37.13 -9.01
CA MET A 28 7.40 36.01 -8.25
C MET A 28 8.52 35.12 -7.67
N ARG A 29 9.55 34.79 -8.45
CA ARG A 29 10.66 33.93 -8.02
C ARG A 29 11.51 34.54 -6.89
N VAL A 30 11.71 35.87 -6.90
CA VAL A 30 12.48 36.58 -5.87
C VAL A 30 11.65 36.95 -4.63
N GLY A 31 10.37 36.56 -4.61
CA GLY A 31 9.52 36.69 -3.42
C GLY A 31 8.86 38.05 -3.24
N GLU A 32 8.74 38.85 -4.30
CA GLU A 32 8.12 40.19 -4.22
C GLU A 32 6.63 40.15 -3.85
N PHE A 33 5.94 39.04 -4.17
CA PHE A 33 4.49 38.92 -4.04
C PHE A 33 4.07 37.96 -2.92
N ALA A 34 2.89 38.18 -2.35
CA ALA A 34 2.32 37.33 -1.32
C ALA A 34 1.77 35.99 -1.89
N GLU A 35 1.55 35.01 -1.00
CA GLU A 35 0.92 33.75 -1.39
C GLU A 35 -0.47 33.98 -2.00
N GLY A 36 -0.76 33.30 -3.11
CA GLY A 36 -2.05 33.42 -3.81
C GLY A 36 -2.24 34.72 -4.60
N GLU A 37 -1.35 35.70 -4.48
CA GLU A 37 -1.48 36.98 -5.19
C GLU A 37 -1.32 36.80 -6.70
N LYS A 38 -0.38 35.95 -7.12
CA LYS A 38 -0.12 35.63 -8.54
C LYS A 38 0.17 34.16 -8.75
N THR A 39 -0.13 33.69 -9.96
CA THR A 39 0.17 32.32 -10.42
C THR A 39 0.57 32.36 -11.88
N LEU A 40 1.53 31.51 -12.27
CA LEU A 40 1.79 31.27 -13.69
C LEU A 40 0.80 30.22 -14.20
N ARG A 41 0.21 30.46 -15.38
CA ARG A 41 -0.75 29.56 -16.00
C ARG A 41 -0.33 29.25 -17.43
N ALA A 42 -0.51 28.00 -17.86
CA ALA A 42 -0.40 27.66 -19.27
C ALA A 42 -1.58 28.32 -20.02
N LYS A 43 -1.33 28.84 -21.22
CA LYS A 43 -2.35 29.43 -22.09
C LYS A 43 -2.76 28.39 -23.12
N ILE A 44 -3.92 27.76 -22.92
CA ILE A 44 -4.41 26.64 -23.73
C ILE A 44 -5.79 26.99 -24.28
N ASP A 45 -6.87 26.41 -23.75
CA ASP A 45 -8.23 26.60 -24.26
C ASP A 45 -9.23 26.70 -23.10
N MET A 46 -9.76 27.90 -22.89
CA MET A 46 -10.76 28.17 -21.85
C MET A 46 -12.14 27.57 -22.15
N THR A 47 -12.40 27.14 -23.39
CA THR A 47 -13.65 26.50 -23.82
C THR A 47 -13.60 24.98 -23.78
N SER A 48 -12.42 24.39 -23.55
CA SER A 48 -12.22 22.94 -23.58
C SER A 48 -13.23 22.18 -22.71
N PRO A 49 -13.76 21.03 -23.18
CA PRO A 49 -14.57 20.16 -22.34
C PRO A 49 -13.75 19.54 -21.19
N ASN A 50 -12.43 19.44 -21.35
CA ASN A 50 -11.53 19.01 -20.29
C ASN A 50 -11.12 20.22 -19.42
N LEU A 51 -11.54 20.20 -18.15
CA LEU A 51 -11.22 21.27 -17.18
C LEU A 51 -9.71 21.47 -16.95
N HIS A 52 -8.89 20.43 -17.15
CA HIS A 52 -7.44 20.52 -17.01
C HIS A 52 -6.79 21.32 -18.15
N MET A 53 -7.46 21.41 -19.30
CA MET A 53 -7.01 22.21 -20.44
C MET A 53 -7.43 23.69 -20.34
N ARG A 54 -8.23 24.06 -19.33
CA ARG A 54 -8.70 25.44 -19.14
C ARG A 54 -7.68 26.30 -18.38
N ASP A 55 -6.63 26.68 -19.10
CA ASP A 55 -5.47 27.44 -18.65
C ASP A 55 -5.00 26.96 -17.25
N PRO A 56 -4.43 25.75 -17.13
CA PRO A 56 -4.03 25.19 -15.85
C PRO A 56 -2.95 26.06 -15.20
N VAL A 57 -2.94 26.06 -13.86
CA VAL A 57 -1.88 26.72 -13.09
C VAL A 57 -0.66 25.81 -13.15
N ILE A 58 0.50 26.37 -13.46
CA ILE A 58 1.77 25.63 -13.56
C ILE A 58 2.79 26.04 -12.50
N TYR A 59 2.70 27.25 -11.93
CA TYR A 59 3.43 27.64 -10.72
C TYR A 59 2.55 28.43 -9.75
N ARG A 60 2.82 28.27 -8.45
CA ARG A 60 2.23 29.06 -7.36
C ARG A 60 3.31 29.61 -6.44
N ILE A 61 3.04 30.77 -5.85
CA ILE A 61 3.83 31.32 -4.75
C ILE A 61 3.48 30.57 -3.47
N ARG A 62 4.51 30.15 -2.74
CA ARG A 62 4.43 29.59 -1.40
C ARG A 62 5.71 29.92 -0.64
N HIS A 63 5.59 30.62 0.47
CA HIS A 63 6.71 31.03 1.33
C HIS A 63 6.91 29.96 2.42
N ALA A 64 7.38 28.79 2.02
CA ALA A 64 7.64 27.66 2.91
C ALA A 64 8.97 27.00 2.56
N GLU A 65 9.73 26.55 3.58
CA GLU A 65 10.98 25.83 3.33
C GLU A 65 10.74 24.46 2.69
N HIS A 66 11.56 24.13 1.69
CA HIS A 66 11.55 22.82 1.05
C HIS A 66 12.56 21.88 1.70
N HIS A 67 12.17 20.66 2.03
CA HIS A 67 13.03 19.69 2.73
C HIS A 67 14.36 19.37 2.03
N HIS A 68 14.46 19.53 0.70
CA HIS A 68 15.73 19.39 -0.03
C HIS A 68 16.38 20.69 -0.46
N ALA A 69 15.59 21.75 -0.67
CA ALA A 69 16.08 22.99 -1.29
C ALA A 69 16.14 24.17 -0.30
N GLY A 70 15.79 23.94 0.96
CA GLY A 70 15.68 24.97 2.00
C GLY A 70 14.76 26.11 1.55
N ALA A 71 15.19 27.33 1.85
CA ALA A 71 14.51 28.58 1.49
C ALA A 71 14.88 29.11 0.08
N LYS A 72 15.53 28.31 -0.78
CA LYS A 72 16.01 28.76 -2.10
C LYS A 72 14.89 29.22 -3.05
N TRP A 73 13.69 28.68 -2.88
CA TRP A 73 12.55 28.93 -3.77
C TRP A 73 11.34 29.38 -2.96
N CYS A 74 10.60 30.35 -3.50
CA CYS A 74 9.28 30.74 -2.99
C CYS A 74 8.16 30.53 -4.03
N ILE A 75 8.50 29.93 -5.17
CA ILE A 75 7.55 29.47 -6.18
C ILE A 75 7.75 27.98 -6.41
N TYR A 76 6.64 27.24 -6.50
CA TYR A 76 6.67 25.80 -6.68
C TYR A 76 5.82 25.40 -7.88
N PRO A 77 6.34 24.48 -8.72
CA PRO A 77 5.61 24.00 -9.86
C PRO A 77 4.44 23.10 -9.42
N MET A 78 3.41 23.05 -10.26
CA MET A 78 2.25 22.16 -10.05
C MET A 78 2.54 20.77 -10.61
N TYR A 79 1.89 19.75 -10.03
CA TYR A 79 2.04 18.33 -10.41
C TYR A 79 2.01 18.12 -11.94
N ASP A 80 1.01 18.65 -12.63
CA ASP A 80 0.82 18.45 -14.08
C ASP A 80 1.98 19.00 -14.93
N PHE A 81 2.64 20.05 -14.45
CA PHE A 81 3.80 20.64 -15.12
C PHE A 81 5.10 19.88 -14.77
N THR A 82 5.24 19.43 -13.52
CA THR A 82 6.43 18.71 -13.06
C THR A 82 6.48 17.28 -13.57
N HIS A 83 5.36 16.56 -13.58
CA HIS A 83 5.32 15.12 -13.82
C HIS A 83 5.85 14.75 -15.21
N CYS A 84 5.27 15.32 -16.26
CA CYS A 84 5.69 15.09 -17.65
C CYS A 84 7.14 15.52 -17.92
N LEU A 85 7.56 16.66 -17.35
CA LEU A 85 8.93 17.15 -17.52
C LEU A 85 9.94 16.26 -16.77
N SER A 86 9.59 15.76 -15.59
CA SER A 86 10.45 14.82 -14.85
C SER A 86 10.59 13.51 -15.63
N ASP A 87 9.48 12.95 -16.12
CA ASP A 87 9.51 11.75 -16.96
C ASP A 87 10.41 11.93 -18.19
N SER A 88 10.31 13.07 -18.87
CA SER A 88 11.10 13.34 -20.06
C SER A 88 12.59 13.58 -19.74
N ILE A 89 12.91 14.31 -18.66
CA ILE A 89 14.29 14.55 -18.23
C ILE A 89 14.96 13.23 -17.80
N GLU A 90 14.21 12.34 -17.16
CA GLU A 90 14.70 11.04 -16.69
C GLU A 90 14.71 9.96 -17.80
N GLY A 91 14.21 10.27 -19.01
CA GLY A 91 14.18 9.33 -20.13
C GLY A 91 13.17 8.19 -19.95
N ILE A 92 12.09 8.43 -19.21
CA ILE A 92 11.00 7.47 -19.03
C ILE A 92 10.35 7.17 -20.38
N THR A 93 10.04 5.91 -20.65
CA THR A 93 9.32 5.50 -21.86
C THR A 93 7.84 5.28 -21.60
N HIS A 94 7.51 4.64 -20.47
CA HIS A 94 6.16 4.30 -20.05
C HIS A 94 5.90 4.88 -18.66
N SER A 95 5.19 6.01 -18.61
CA SER A 95 4.78 6.64 -17.36
C SER A 95 3.47 6.01 -16.87
N ILE A 96 3.58 5.11 -15.89
CA ILE A 96 2.46 4.27 -15.43
C ILE A 96 1.82 4.89 -14.18
N CYS A 97 0.57 5.33 -14.28
CA CYS A 97 -0.17 5.95 -13.18
C CYS A 97 -1.58 5.36 -13.04
N THR A 98 -2.38 5.85 -12.09
CA THR A 98 -3.74 5.33 -11.87
C THR A 98 -4.79 6.07 -12.71
N LEU A 99 -5.96 5.46 -12.93
CA LEU A 99 -7.06 6.01 -13.73
C LEU A 99 -7.52 7.42 -13.28
N GLU A 100 -7.30 7.81 -12.02
CA GLU A 100 -7.59 9.18 -11.58
C GLU A 100 -6.85 10.25 -12.40
N PHE A 101 -5.74 9.91 -13.05
CA PHE A 101 -4.92 10.81 -13.87
C PHE A 101 -5.18 10.69 -15.37
N GLU A 102 -6.14 9.86 -15.81
CA GLU A 102 -6.48 9.75 -17.24
C GLU A 102 -6.93 11.10 -17.82
N VAL A 103 -7.73 11.85 -17.07
CA VAL A 103 -8.20 13.19 -17.48
C VAL A 103 -7.07 14.24 -17.54
N HIS A 104 -5.91 13.94 -16.96
CA HIS A 104 -4.73 14.79 -16.98
C HIS A 104 -3.83 14.53 -18.20
N ARG A 105 -3.96 13.36 -18.86
CA ARG A 105 -3.12 12.98 -20.02
C ARG A 105 -3.10 14.03 -21.14
N PRO A 106 -4.21 14.67 -21.53
CA PRO A 106 -4.15 15.72 -22.56
C PRO A 106 -3.26 16.90 -22.20
N LEU A 107 -3.16 17.24 -20.90
CA LEU A 107 -2.28 18.29 -20.42
C LEU A 107 -0.83 17.81 -20.35
N TYR A 108 -0.60 16.57 -19.93
CA TYR A 108 0.70 15.90 -20.00
C TYR A 108 1.26 15.99 -21.42
N ASP A 109 0.46 15.60 -22.40
CA ASP A 109 0.84 15.62 -23.81
C ASP A 109 1.10 17.03 -24.32
N TRP A 110 0.21 17.97 -24.00
CA TRP A 110 0.34 19.37 -24.40
C TRP A 110 1.67 19.99 -23.92
N VAL A 111 2.08 19.73 -22.68
CA VAL A 111 3.35 20.27 -22.16
C VAL A 111 4.54 19.73 -22.95
N LEU A 112 4.56 18.43 -23.25
CA LEU A 112 5.64 17.80 -24.01
C LEU A 112 5.68 18.23 -25.48
N ASP A 113 4.52 18.48 -26.10
CA ASP A 113 4.43 18.96 -27.49
C ASP A 113 4.91 20.41 -27.66
N ASN A 114 4.82 21.22 -26.60
CA ASN A 114 5.09 22.65 -26.67
C ASN A 114 6.47 23.04 -26.11
N LEU A 115 7.30 22.07 -25.71
CA LEU A 115 8.62 22.32 -25.14
C LEU A 115 9.68 21.47 -25.86
N PRO A 116 10.94 21.96 -25.95
CA PRO A 116 12.04 21.22 -26.55
C PRO A 116 12.52 20.13 -25.59
N VAL A 117 11.74 19.06 -25.47
CA VAL A 117 12.00 17.95 -24.55
C VAL A 117 12.91 16.87 -25.17
N PRO A 118 13.75 16.19 -24.38
CA PRO A 118 14.57 15.09 -24.86
C PRO A 118 13.75 13.96 -25.50
N GLN A 119 14.34 13.30 -26.51
CA GLN A 119 13.79 12.08 -27.10
C GLN A 119 14.47 10.84 -26.50
N PRO A 120 13.76 9.70 -26.37
CA PRO A 120 12.36 9.48 -26.76
C PRO A 120 11.36 10.13 -25.79
N ARG A 121 10.23 10.59 -26.34
CA ARG A 121 9.11 11.14 -25.55
C ARG A 121 8.46 10.06 -24.67
N PRO A 122 8.20 10.34 -23.38
CA PRO A 122 7.43 9.43 -22.51
C PRO A 122 5.95 9.38 -22.91
N ASN A 123 5.31 8.23 -22.68
CA ASN A 123 3.87 8.05 -22.85
C ASN A 123 3.20 7.66 -21.54
N GLN A 124 2.10 8.35 -21.19
CA GLN A 124 1.33 8.02 -20.00
C GLN A 124 0.39 6.84 -20.27
N HIS A 125 0.39 5.87 -19.35
CA HIS A 125 -0.51 4.72 -19.34
C HIS A 125 -1.16 4.55 -17.97
N GLU A 126 -2.48 4.44 -17.95
CA GLU A 126 -3.23 4.36 -16.70
C GLU A 126 -3.72 2.94 -16.42
N PHE A 127 -3.77 2.58 -15.13
CA PHE A 127 -4.39 1.35 -14.66
C PHE A 127 -5.32 1.60 -13.46
N ALA A 128 -6.26 0.68 -13.24
CA ALA A 128 -7.15 0.75 -12.11
C ALA A 128 -6.38 0.52 -10.80
N ARG A 129 -6.54 1.43 -9.85
CA ARG A 129 -5.93 1.30 -8.53
C ARG A 129 -6.42 0.06 -7.80
N LEU A 130 -5.57 -0.50 -6.95
CA LEU A 130 -5.98 -1.53 -6.00
C LEU A 130 -6.92 -0.94 -4.95
N ASN A 131 -8.10 -1.55 -4.81
CA ASN A 131 -9.01 -1.33 -3.69
C ASN A 131 -9.35 -2.67 -3.05
N LEU A 132 -8.94 -2.87 -1.81
CA LEU A 132 -9.22 -4.08 -1.05
C LEU A 132 -10.54 -3.95 -0.28
N THR A 133 -11.31 -5.04 -0.19
CA THR A 133 -12.42 -5.14 0.78
C THR A 133 -11.88 -5.07 2.21
N TYR A 134 -12.74 -4.65 3.16
CA TYR A 134 -12.40 -4.50 4.58
C TYR A 134 -11.17 -3.64 4.90
N THR A 135 -10.66 -2.86 3.94
CA THR A 135 -9.42 -2.12 4.07
C THR A 135 -9.60 -0.66 3.71
N ILE A 136 -9.00 0.23 4.50
CA ILE A 136 -9.01 1.67 4.25
C ILE A 136 -7.69 2.08 3.60
N MET A 137 -7.74 2.55 2.35
CA MET A 137 -6.55 2.98 1.59
C MET A 137 -6.26 4.48 1.68
N SER A 138 -7.15 5.27 2.32
CA SER A 138 -7.00 6.72 2.40
C SER A 138 -6.01 7.13 3.48
N LYS A 139 -4.93 7.83 3.09
CA LYS A 139 -3.93 8.37 4.03
C LYS A 139 -4.54 9.21 5.14
N ARG A 140 -5.58 10.01 4.85
CA ARG A 140 -6.28 10.83 5.85
C ARG A 140 -6.93 9.98 6.93
N LYS A 141 -7.64 8.92 6.53
CA LYS A 141 -8.32 8.01 7.46
C LYS A 141 -7.30 7.15 8.23
N LEU A 142 -6.24 6.69 7.58
CA LEU A 142 -5.15 5.97 8.25
C LEU A 142 -4.44 6.85 9.29
N LEU A 143 -4.17 8.11 8.96
CA LEU A 143 -3.61 9.08 9.92
C LEU A 143 -4.55 9.29 11.11
N GLN A 144 -5.86 9.32 10.87
CA GLN A 144 -6.85 9.41 11.95
C GLN A 144 -6.75 8.22 12.90
N LEU A 145 -6.65 6.98 12.39
CA LEU A 145 -6.46 5.78 13.24
C LEU A 145 -5.22 5.88 14.12
N VAL A 146 -4.11 6.39 13.57
CA VAL A 146 -2.85 6.58 14.30
C VAL A 146 -3.00 7.68 15.36
N LYS A 147 -3.57 8.84 15.01
CA LYS A 147 -3.75 9.97 15.93
C LYS A 147 -4.70 9.64 17.09
N GLU A 148 -5.78 8.91 16.80
CA GLU A 148 -6.75 8.46 17.79
C GLU A 148 -6.30 7.20 18.56
N LYS A 149 -5.05 6.73 18.35
CA LYS A 149 -4.46 5.57 19.01
C LYS A 149 -5.33 4.30 18.91
N ARG A 150 -6.06 4.14 17.81
CA ARG A 150 -6.79 2.89 17.49
C ARG A 150 -5.85 1.79 17.00
N VAL A 151 -4.65 2.19 16.59
CA VAL A 151 -3.51 1.35 16.23
C VAL A 151 -2.24 1.87 16.92
N ASN A 152 -1.22 1.02 17.04
CA ASN A 152 0.04 1.33 17.72
C ASN A 152 0.98 2.23 16.91
N GLY A 153 0.70 2.45 15.62
CA GLY A 153 1.54 3.22 14.72
C GLY A 153 1.26 2.91 13.25
N TRP A 154 2.10 3.43 12.37
CA TRP A 154 2.03 3.15 10.93
C TRP A 154 2.45 1.73 10.56
N ASP A 155 3.21 1.06 11.42
CA ASP A 155 3.70 -0.32 11.28
C ASP A 155 2.87 -1.33 12.07
N ASP A 156 1.74 -0.93 12.67
CA ASP A 156 0.85 -1.84 13.39
C ASP A 156 0.42 -3.00 12.46
N PRO A 157 0.43 -4.28 12.91
CA PRO A 157 0.07 -5.43 12.08
C PRO A 157 -1.32 -5.35 11.42
N ARG A 158 -2.24 -4.53 11.97
CA ARG A 158 -3.58 -4.32 11.42
C ARG A 158 -3.63 -3.26 10.32
N MET A 159 -2.55 -2.49 10.13
CA MET A 159 -2.48 -1.44 9.12
C MET A 159 -2.16 -2.02 7.72
N PRO A 160 -2.78 -1.49 6.65
CA PRO A 160 -2.53 -1.94 5.28
C PRO A 160 -1.24 -1.34 4.68
N THR A 161 -0.36 -0.79 5.52
CA THR A 161 0.95 -0.32 5.06
C THR A 161 1.86 -1.51 4.83
N LEU A 162 2.84 -1.37 3.94
CA LEU A 162 3.86 -2.41 3.76
C LEU A 162 4.63 -2.69 5.06
N ALA A 163 4.85 -1.67 5.90
CA ALA A 163 5.47 -1.84 7.21
C ALA A 163 4.59 -2.69 8.15
N GLY A 164 3.27 -2.43 8.19
CA GLY A 164 2.30 -3.19 8.97
C GLY A 164 2.17 -4.63 8.51
N LEU A 165 2.04 -4.85 7.20
CA LEU A 165 2.01 -6.20 6.62
C LEU A 165 3.31 -6.96 6.92
N ARG A 166 4.48 -6.33 6.78
CA ARG A 166 5.76 -6.94 7.13
C ARG A 166 5.81 -7.33 8.61
N ARG A 167 5.38 -6.44 9.52
CA ARG A 167 5.33 -6.74 10.96
C ARG A 167 4.32 -7.84 11.31
N ARG A 168 3.21 -7.94 10.54
CA ARG A 168 2.22 -9.03 10.65
C ARG A 168 2.78 -10.39 10.22
N GLY A 169 3.90 -10.43 9.51
CA GLY A 169 4.51 -11.66 8.99
C GLY A 169 4.23 -11.93 7.51
N PHE A 170 3.69 -10.97 6.77
CA PHE A 170 3.66 -11.09 5.30
C PHE A 170 5.07 -11.02 4.75
N THR A 171 5.37 -11.94 3.83
CA THR A 171 6.61 -11.97 3.09
C THR A 171 6.51 -11.09 1.84
N ALA A 172 7.66 -10.67 1.31
CA ALA A 172 7.67 -9.92 0.05
C ALA A 172 7.18 -10.78 -1.13
N GLU A 173 7.38 -12.09 -1.08
CA GLU A 173 6.92 -13.02 -2.11
C GLU A 173 5.40 -13.15 -2.15
N SER A 174 4.75 -13.23 -0.99
CA SER A 174 3.29 -13.40 -0.92
C SER A 174 2.57 -12.18 -1.49
N ILE A 175 3.10 -10.99 -1.23
CA ILE A 175 2.60 -9.72 -1.78
C ILE A 175 2.82 -9.68 -3.30
N ARG A 176 3.98 -10.10 -3.81
CA ARG A 176 4.22 -10.17 -5.26
C ARG A 176 3.30 -11.18 -5.94
N ASN A 177 3.09 -12.35 -5.34
CA ASN A 177 2.20 -13.39 -5.84
C ASN A 177 0.74 -12.91 -5.85
N PHE A 178 0.32 -12.21 -4.79
CA PHE A 178 -0.96 -11.52 -4.75
C PHE A 178 -1.09 -10.52 -5.92
N CYS A 179 -0.14 -9.61 -6.12
CA CYS A 179 -0.16 -8.64 -7.21
C CYS A 179 -0.22 -9.29 -8.61
N ARG A 180 0.47 -10.41 -8.82
CA ARG A 180 0.40 -11.18 -10.08
C ARG A 180 -0.98 -11.80 -10.27
N SER A 181 -1.57 -12.35 -9.21
CA SER A 181 -2.86 -13.05 -9.28
C SER A 181 -4.04 -12.14 -9.62
N ILE A 182 -4.02 -10.89 -9.15
CA ILE A 182 -5.10 -9.93 -9.39
C ILE A 182 -5.01 -9.26 -10.78
N GLY A 183 -3.83 -9.32 -11.41
CA GLY A 183 -3.57 -8.71 -12.71
C GLY A 183 -3.60 -7.19 -12.70
N VAL A 184 -3.50 -6.61 -13.90
CA VAL A 184 -3.54 -5.16 -14.13
C VAL A 184 -4.55 -4.88 -15.24
N THR A 185 -5.55 -4.05 -14.94
CA THR A 185 -6.62 -3.72 -15.90
C THR A 185 -6.98 -2.23 -15.83
N LYS A 186 -7.78 -1.75 -16.78
CA LYS A 186 -8.40 -0.41 -16.74
C LYS A 186 -9.80 -0.42 -16.11
N TYR A 187 -10.21 -1.51 -15.47
CA TYR A 187 -11.53 -1.63 -14.84
C TYR A 187 -11.44 -1.48 -13.33
N ASN A 188 -12.14 -0.49 -12.78
CA ASN A 188 -12.22 -0.30 -11.33
C ASN A 188 -13.00 -1.46 -10.68
N ALA A 189 -12.31 -2.22 -9.84
CA ALA A 189 -12.90 -3.32 -9.08
C ALA A 189 -12.47 -3.26 -7.61
N ARG A 190 -13.23 -3.96 -6.76
CA ARG A 190 -12.82 -4.25 -5.38
C ARG A 190 -12.30 -5.67 -5.33
N THR A 191 -11.08 -5.84 -4.87
CA THR A 191 -10.45 -7.14 -4.67
C THR A 191 -10.73 -7.60 -3.25
N ASP A 192 -11.14 -8.86 -3.09
CA ASP A 192 -11.38 -9.40 -1.76
C ASP A 192 -10.08 -9.56 -0.97
N VAL A 193 -10.07 -9.12 0.29
CA VAL A 193 -8.89 -9.24 1.18
C VAL A 193 -8.50 -10.70 1.43
N GLY A 194 -9.44 -11.64 1.31
CA GLY A 194 -9.19 -13.07 1.40
C GLY A 194 -8.21 -13.57 0.34
N LEU A 195 -8.10 -12.92 -0.83
CA LEU A 195 -7.08 -13.26 -1.82
C LEU A 195 -5.67 -12.93 -1.32
N LEU A 196 -5.49 -11.78 -0.67
CA LEU A 196 -4.22 -11.40 -0.06
C LEU A 196 -3.85 -12.36 1.08
N GLU A 197 -4.82 -12.69 1.93
CA GLU A 197 -4.60 -13.67 3.01
C GLU A 197 -4.30 -15.07 2.48
N ASN A 198 -4.94 -15.48 1.37
CA ASN A 198 -4.64 -16.75 0.73
C ASN A 198 -3.22 -16.78 0.16
N SER A 199 -2.74 -15.67 -0.44
CA SER A 199 -1.37 -15.62 -0.97
C SER A 199 -0.31 -15.88 0.09
N ILE A 200 -0.46 -15.32 1.30
CA ILE A 200 0.48 -15.61 2.40
C ILE A 200 0.29 -17.02 2.97
N ARG A 201 -0.95 -17.53 3.07
CA ARG A 201 -1.20 -18.92 3.53
C ARG A 201 -0.56 -19.94 2.59
N VAL A 202 -0.71 -19.77 1.28
CA VAL A 202 -0.13 -20.68 0.28
C VAL A 202 1.40 -20.68 0.35
N GLU A 203 2.02 -19.51 0.53
CA GLU A 203 3.47 -19.43 0.67
C GLU A 203 3.96 -20.06 1.97
N LEU A 204 3.41 -19.64 3.12
CA LEU A 204 3.84 -20.16 4.43
C LEU A 204 3.56 -21.64 4.59
N ASN A 205 2.53 -22.19 3.92
CA ASN A 205 2.34 -23.64 3.89
C ASN A 205 3.54 -24.36 3.27
N LYS A 206 4.21 -23.76 2.29
CA LYS A 206 5.38 -24.37 1.64
C LYS A 206 6.68 -24.06 2.38
N THR A 207 6.81 -22.89 2.99
CA THR A 207 8.10 -22.38 3.47
C THR A 207 8.25 -22.38 4.99
N ALA A 208 7.16 -22.33 5.76
CA ALA A 208 7.24 -22.19 7.21
C ALA A 208 7.39 -23.55 7.91
N GLU A 209 8.27 -23.61 8.89
CA GLU A 209 8.37 -24.78 9.76
C GLU A 209 7.18 -24.86 10.72
N ARG A 210 6.65 -26.07 10.91
CA ARG A 210 5.56 -26.38 11.84
C ARG A 210 6.12 -26.44 13.24
N ARG A 211 5.43 -25.79 14.16
CA ARG A 211 5.72 -25.79 15.60
C ARG A 211 4.43 -26.07 16.37
N CYS A 212 4.57 -26.66 17.54
CA CYS A 212 3.47 -26.80 18.49
C CYS A 212 3.56 -25.62 19.46
N ALA A 213 2.48 -24.87 19.60
CA ALA A 213 2.34 -23.82 20.59
C ALA A 213 0.95 -23.97 21.23
N VAL A 214 0.87 -23.74 22.53
CA VAL A 214 -0.37 -23.76 23.29
C VAL A 214 -0.62 -22.33 23.77
N LEU A 215 -1.73 -21.74 23.35
CA LEU A 215 -2.07 -20.34 23.61
C LEU A 215 -2.89 -20.17 24.88
N ASP A 216 -3.81 -21.10 25.17
CA ASP A 216 -4.58 -21.16 26.42
C ASP A 216 -4.29 -22.49 27.12
N PRO A 217 -3.24 -22.55 27.96
CA PRO A 217 -2.75 -23.81 28.50
C PRO A 217 -3.71 -24.44 29.51
N LEU A 218 -4.00 -25.71 29.29
CA LEU A 218 -4.57 -26.64 30.25
C LEU A 218 -3.51 -27.71 30.57
N GLU A 219 -3.13 -27.81 31.84
CA GLU A 219 -2.17 -28.82 32.29
C GLU A 219 -2.81 -30.21 32.26
N VAL A 220 -2.05 -31.17 31.74
CA VAL A 220 -2.43 -32.59 31.69
C VAL A 220 -1.33 -33.40 32.35
N ILE A 221 -1.73 -34.27 33.27
CA ILE A 221 -0.86 -35.23 33.95
C ILE A 221 -1.15 -36.62 33.37
N ILE A 222 -0.10 -37.29 32.92
CA ILE A 222 -0.20 -38.66 32.39
C ILE A 222 0.19 -39.62 33.52
N ASP A 223 -0.83 -40.11 34.24
CA ASP A 223 -0.66 -40.91 35.46
C ASP A 223 0.19 -42.18 35.26
N ASN A 224 0.16 -42.78 34.07
CA ASN A 224 0.93 -43.99 33.74
C ASN A 224 2.32 -43.71 33.16
N TYR A 225 2.75 -42.45 33.06
CA TYR A 225 4.10 -42.08 32.62
C TYR A 225 4.99 -41.73 33.83
N PRO A 226 6.21 -42.30 33.97
CA PRO A 226 7.05 -42.09 35.15
C PRO A 226 7.43 -40.63 35.39
N GLU A 227 7.33 -40.19 36.65
CA GLU A 227 7.75 -38.84 37.04
C GLU A 227 9.28 -38.68 36.90
N GLY A 228 9.72 -37.54 36.36
CA GLY A 228 11.14 -37.24 36.12
C GLY A 228 11.77 -37.92 34.90
N GLN A 229 11.03 -38.78 34.17
CA GLN A 229 11.47 -39.29 32.88
C GLN A 229 10.97 -38.41 31.72
N THR A 230 11.82 -38.25 30.72
CA THR A 230 11.48 -37.59 29.45
C THR A 230 11.96 -38.42 28.28
N GLU A 231 11.17 -38.48 27.23
CA GLU A 231 11.52 -39.10 25.96
C GLU A 231 11.56 -38.04 24.86
N GLU A 232 12.57 -38.13 24.00
CA GLU A 232 12.73 -37.24 22.87
C GLU A 232 12.04 -37.83 21.63
N LEU A 233 10.93 -37.21 21.23
CA LEU A 233 10.15 -37.63 20.06
C LEU A 233 10.55 -36.83 18.82
N GLU A 234 10.54 -37.49 17.66
CA GLU A 234 10.84 -36.81 16.40
C GLU A 234 9.60 -36.16 15.77
N ALA A 235 9.68 -34.84 15.57
CA ALA A 235 8.66 -34.07 14.86
C ALA A 235 9.19 -33.54 13.52
N ILE A 236 8.46 -33.81 12.43
CA ILE A 236 8.80 -33.28 11.09
C ILE A 236 8.66 -31.74 11.10
N ASN A 237 9.68 -31.03 10.59
CA ASN A 237 9.66 -29.57 10.54
C ASN A 237 8.71 -29.05 9.47
N ASN A 238 8.70 -29.62 8.27
CA ASN A 238 7.77 -29.20 7.22
C ASN A 238 7.33 -30.41 6.37
N PRO A 239 6.05 -30.83 6.45
CA PRO A 239 5.55 -31.93 5.63
C PRO A 239 5.58 -31.67 4.11
N GLU A 240 5.64 -30.39 3.68
CA GLU A 240 5.71 -29.99 2.27
C GLU A 240 7.16 -29.88 1.75
N ASP A 241 8.15 -30.11 2.60
CA ASP A 241 9.57 -30.05 2.25
C ASP A 241 10.33 -31.22 2.88
N GLU A 242 10.66 -32.21 2.05
CA GLU A 242 11.40 -33.41 2.46
C GLU A 242 12.78 -33.09 3.05
N ASN A 243 13.35 -31.92 2.71
CA ASN A 243 14.68 -31.50 3.19
C ASN A 243 14.62 -30.65 4.46
N ALA A 244 13.43 -30.30 4.97
CA ALA A 244 13.29 -29.50 6.19
C ALA A 244 13.74 -30.24 7.46
N GLY A 245 14.00 -31.54 7.36
CA GLY A 245 14.47 -32.38 8.45
C GLY A 245 13.42 -32.54 9.56
N LYS A 246 13.93 -33.00 10.71
CA LYS A 246 13.14 -33.26 11.91
C LYS A 246 13.72 -32.48 13.09
N ARG A 247 12.93 -32.30 14.14
CA ARG A 247 13.37 -31.77 15.43
C ARG A 247 12.99 -32.73 16.55
N SER A 248 13.77 -32.67 17.62
CA SER A 248 13.47 -33.32 18.88
C SER A 248 12.37 -32.57 19.63
N MET A 249 11.45 -33.28 20.25
CA MET A 249 10.37 -32.73 21.07
C MET A 249 10.27 -33.55 22.37
N PRO A 250 10.52 -32.94 23.55
CA PRO A 250 10.45 -33.65 24.81
C PRO A 250 9.01 -34.01 25.14
N PHE A 251 8.80 -35.27 25.49
CA PHE A 251 7.56 -35.82 26.02
C PHE A 251 7.82 -36.31 27.45
N GLY A 252 6.86 -36.13 28.34
CA GLY A 252 7.00 -36.55 29.72
C GLY A 252 5.68 -36.58 30.47
N HIS A 253 5.77 -36.75 31.79
CA HIS A 253 4.64 -36.90 32.69
C HIS A 253 3.66 -35.70 32.70
N ARG A 254 4.16 -34.48 32.48
CA ARG A 254 3.37 -33.23 32.52
C ARG A 254 3.41 -32.54 31.17
N LEU A 255 2.23 -32.26 30.62
CA LEU A 255 2.06 -31.61 29.33
C LEU A 255 1.09 -30.44 29.43
N TYR A 256 1.11 -29.59 28.40
CA TYR A 256 0.06 -28.60 28.17
C TYR A 256 -0.67 -28.93 26.88
N ILE A 257 -1.99 -28.84 26.92
CA ILE A 257 -2.85 -28.85 25.73
C ILE A 257 -3.61 -27.53 25.65
N GLU A 258 -4.17 -27.23 24.48
CA GLU A 258 -5.13 -26.13 24.38
C GLU A 258 -6.36 -26.45 25.22
N ARG A 259 -6.81 -25.50 26.03
CA ARG A 259 -8.03 -25.63 26.83
C ARG A 259 -9.24 -26.02 25.98
N ALA A 260 -9.32 -25.49 24.75
CA ALA A 260 -10.39 -25.80 23.81
C ALA A 260 -10.36 -27.24 23.26
N ASP A 261 -9.27 -27.98 23.46
CA ASP A 261 -9.14 -29.39 23.08
C ASP A 261 -9.61 -30.36 24.18
N PHE A 262 -10.13 -29.87 25.31
CA PHE A 262 -10.80 -30.67 26.34
C PHE A 262 -12.24 -30.19 26.58
N MET A 263 -13.17 -31.12 26.76
CA MET A 263 -14.56 -30.81 27.13
C MET A 263 -15.18 -31.92 27.98
N GLU A 264 -15.84 -31.55 29.08
CA GLU A 264 -16.49 -32.50 30.02
C GLU A 264 -17.73 -33.17 29.42
N ASP A 265 -18.59 -32.40 28.74
CA ASP A 265 -19.76 -32.91 28.02
C ASP A 265 -19.65 -32.65 26.50
N PRO A 266 -18.83 -33.45 25.79
CA PRO A 266 -18.50 -33.19 24.41
C PRO A 266 -19.64 -33.58 23.44
N PRO A 267 -20.12 -32.65 22.57
CA PRO A 267 -21.14 -32.97 21.59
C PRO A 267 -20.64 -34.01 20.58
N LYS A 268 -21.57 -34.64 19.83
CA LYS A 268 -21.23 -35.71 18.86
C LYS A 268 -20.17 -35.31 17.81
N LYS A 269 -20.07 -34.02 17.46
CA LYS A 269 -19.09 -33.50 16.48
C LYS A 269 -17.82 -32.95 17.13
N PHE A 270 -17.53 -33.33 18.38
CA PHE A 270 -16.30 -32.98 19.08
C PHE A 270 -15.33 -34.17 19.08
N PHE A 271 -14.21 -34.01 18.38
CA PHE A 271 -13.21 -35.07 18.14
C PHE A 271 -11.94 -34.92 18.97
N ARG A 272 -11.97 -34.14 20.05
CA ARG A 272 -10.84 -33.98 20.98
C ARG A 272 -11.12 -34.63 22.33
N LEU A 273 -10.29 -34.33 23.32
CA LEU A 273 -10.27 -35.01 24.62
C LEU A 273 -11.55 -34.73 25.42
N GLY A 274 -12.05 -35.76 26.10
CA GLY A 274 -13.15 -35.65 27.05
C GLY A 274 -13.26 -36.91 27.90
N PRO A 275 -14.10 -36.91 28.94
CA PRO A 275 -14.27 -38.09 29.80
C PRO A 275 -14.62 -39.34 28.99
N GLY A 276 -13.82 -40.40 29.15
CA GLY A 276 -13.98 -41.67 28.44
C GLY A 276 -13.64 -41.64 26.93
N ARG A 277 -13.04 -40.55 26.44
CA ARG A 277 -12.54 -40.43 25.06
C ARG A 277 -11.03 -40.30 25.05
N GLU A 278 -10.40 -40.94 24.08
CA GLU A 278 -8.96 -40.81 23.83
C GLU A 278 -8.72 -39.84 22.66
N VAL A 279 -7.58 -39.16 22.69
CA VAL A 279 -7.10 -38.32 21.59
C VAL A 279 -5.63 -38.61 21.37
N ARG A 280 -5.20 -38.53 20.10
CA ARG A 280 -3.79 -38.66 19.75
C ARG A 280 -3.06 -37.33 19.92
N LEU A 281 -1.93 -37.35 20.61
CA LEU A 281 -1.05 -36.20 20.71
C LEU A 281 -0.20 -36.10 19.43
N ARG A 282 -0.10 -34.89 18.86
CA ARG A 282 0.60 -34.68 17.59
C ARG A 282 2.10 -34.98 17.75
N TYR A 283 2.63 -35.86 16.89
CA TYR A 283 4.00 -36.41 16.96
C TYR A 283 4.30 -37.26 18.20
N ALA A 284 3.26 -37.70 18.91
CA ALA A 284 3.36 -38.54 20.08
C ALA A 284 2.32 -39.68 20.03
N PHE A 285 2.04 -40.23 21.20
CA PHE A 285 1.14 -41.35 21.45
C PHE A 285 -0.33 -41.00 21.17
#